data_AF-A0A3E1NFY8-F1
#
_entry.id   AF-A0A3E1NFY8-F1
#
_cell.length_a   1.000
_cell.length_b   1.000
_cell.length_c   1.000
_cell.angle_alpha   90.00
_cell.angle_beta   90.00
_cell.angle_gamma   90.00
#
_symmetry.space_group_name_H-M   'P 1'
#
loop_
_entity.id
_entity.type
_entity.pdbx_description
1 polymer ?
#
loop_
_entity_poly.entity_id
_entity_poly.type
_entity_poly.pdbx_seq_one_letter_code
_entity_poly.pdbx_strand_id
1 'polypeptide(L)' 'MQFCIIGKIDHGTYNHALALVTKHDLQLFDAVIVATALENNCDILYSEDMQHGQLFENQLRIVNPFQ' A
#
# COMPACT_ATOMS: atom_id res chain seq x y z
N MET A 1 -7.04 -16.46 18.57
CA MET A 1 -7.30 -16.05 17.16
C MET A 1 -7.24 -14.54 17.13
N GLN A 2 -6.26 -13.97 16.44
CA GLN A 2 -6.24 -12.53 16.22
C GLN A 2 -7.13 -12.25 15.01
N PHE A 3 -8.13 -11.39 15.19
CA PHE A 3 -9.01 -10.99 14.10
C PHE A 3 -8.22 -10.04 13.17
N CYS A 4 -8.25 -10.31 11.88
CA CYS A 4 -7.72 -9.41 10.86
C CYS A 4 -8.81 -8.42 10.45
N ILE A 5 -8.45 -7.14 10.31
CA ILE A 5 -9.33 -6.11 9.76
C ILE A 5 -9.21 -6.17 8.23
N ILE A 6 -10.32 -6.37 7.54
CA ILE A 6 -10.36 -6.34 6.07
C ILE A 6 -10.65 -4.90 5.65
N GLY A 7 -9.69 -4.26 4.98
CA GLY A 7 -9.85 -2.93 4.40
C GLY A 7 -10.86 -2.93 3.25
N LYS A 8 -11.71 -1.91 3.20
CA LYS A 8 -12.64 -1.68 2.08
C LYS A 8 -11.88 -1.05 0.91
N ILE A 9 -12.24 -1.43 -0.31
CA ILE A 9 -11.81 -0.76 -1.54
C ILE A 9 -13.05 -0.13 -2.18
N ASP A 10 -12.98 1.14 -2.55
CA ASP A 10 -14.02 1.80 -3.32
C ASP A 10 -13.45 2.74 -4.38
N HIS A 11 -14.32 3.54 -5.03
CA HIS A 11 -13.90 4.45 -6.08
C HIS A 11 -12.86 5.49 -5.59
N GLY A 12 -12.90 5.88 -4.32
CA GLY A 12 -11.90 6.77 -3.72
C GLY A 12 -10.51 6.12 -3.75
N THR A 13 -10.44 4.86 -3.34
CA THR A 13 -9.21 4.06 -3.35
C THR A 13 -8.60 3.96 -4.75
N TYR A 14 -9.41 3.74 -5.80
CA TYR A 14 -8.90 3.71 -7.17
C TYR A 14 -8.37 5.06 -7.65
N ASN A 15 -9.01 6.18 -7.26
CA ASN A 15 -8.50 7.51 -7.60
C ASN A 15 -7.16 7.78 -6.92
N HIS A 16 -7.00 7.38 -5.65
CA HIS A 16 -5.72 7.50 -4.93
C HIS A 16 -4.66 6.61 -5.56
N ALA A 17 -5.01 5.36 -5.90
CA ALA A 17 -4.11 4.44 -6.60
C ALA A 17 -3.62 5.01 -7.94
N LEU A 18 -4.49 5.63 -8.75
CA LEU A 18 -4.08 6.25 -10.02
C LEU A 18 -3.07 7.40 -9.82
N ALA A 19 -3.20 8.17 -8.74
CA ALA A 19 -2.22 9.19 -8.38
C ALA A 19 -0.86 8.55 -8.01
N LEU A 20 -0.88 7.43 -7.27
CA LEU A 20 0.32 6.69 -6.89
C LEU A 20 1.00 6.03 -8.09
N VAL A 21 0.24 5.43 -9.03
CA VAL A 21 0.77 4.91 -10.31
C VAL A 21 1.59 5.98 -11.00
N THR A 22 1.03 7.18 -11.15
CA THR A 22 1.70 8.27 -11.87
C THR A 22 2.94 8.79 -11.13
N LYS A 23 2.88 8.86 -9.79
CA LYS A 23 3.95 9.44 -8.96
C LYS A 23 5.12 8.49 -8.70
N HIS A 24 4.84 7.19 -8.66
CA HIS A 24 5.78 6.17 -8.20
C HIS A 24 6.03 5.05 -9.23
N ASP A 25 5.48 5.17 -10.44
CA ASP A 25 5.58 4.21 -11.53
C ASP A 25 5.16 2.78 -11.11
N LEU A 26 4.13 2.71 -10.26
CA LEU A 26 3.60 1.45 -9.75
C LEU A 26 2.67 0.78 -10.77
N GLN A 27 2.60 -0.55 -10.74
CA GLN A 27 1.51 -1.27 -11.38
C GLN A 27 0.19 -0.97 -10.65
N LEU A 28 -0.93 -0.93 -11.38
CA LEU A 28 -2.22 -0.50 -10.83
C LEU A 28 -2.62 -1.26 -9.55
N PHE A 29 -2.45 -2.59 -9.53
CA PHE A 29 -2.85 -3.38 -8.36
C PHE A 29 -1.95 -3.16 -7.15
N ASP A 30 -0.65 -2.97 -7.35
CA ASP A 30 0.27 -2.59 -6.27
C ASP A 30 -0.11 -1.22 -5.70
N ALA A 31 -0.44 -0.27 -6.58
CA ALA A 31 -0.92 1.05 -6.19
C ALA A 31 -2.23 0.99 -5.40
N VAL A 32 -3.15 0.07 -5.74
CA VAL A 32 -4.39 -0.14 -4.96
C VAL A 32 -4.09 -0.69 -3.57
N ILE A 33 -3.14 -1.61 -3.44
CA ILE A 33 -2.72 -2.14 -2.12
C ILE A 33 -2.11 -1.02 -1.27
N VAL A 34 -1.21 -0.21 -1.85
CA VAL A 34 -0.59 0.94 -1.16
C VAL A 34 -1.64 1.98 -0.75
N ALA A 35 -2.55 2.36 -1.67
CA ALA A 35 -3.63 3.29 -1.37
C ALA A 35 -4.52 2.80 -0.22
N THR A 36 -4.94 1.52 -0.28
CA THR A 36 -5.78 0.93 0.78
C THR A 36 -5.06 0.94 2.13
N ALA A 37 -3.75 0.64 2.15
CA ALA A 37 -2.96 0.67 3.38
C ALA A 37 -2.81 2.09 3.96
N LEU A 38 -2.59 3.09 3.11
CA LEU A 38 -2.55 4.51 3.51
C LEU A 38 -3.90 4.98 4.06
N GLU A 39 -5.00 4.67 3.38
CA GLU A 39 -6.37 5.03 3.80
C GLU A 39 -6.76 4.42 5.16
N ASN A 40 -6.19 3.26 5.50
CA ASN A 40 -6.39 2.59 6.80
C ASN A 40 -5.32 2.96 7.84
N ASN A 41 -4.47 3.96 7.56
CA ASN A 41 -3.39 4.43 8.43
C ASN A 41 -2.40 3.34 8.86
N CYS A 42 -2.07 2.42 7.95
CA CYS A 42 -1.01 1.46 8.20
C CYS A 42 0.37 2.14 8.17
N ASP A 43 1.24 1.80 9.12
CA ASP A 43 2.64 2.25 9.13
C ASP A 43 3.55 1.33 8.30
N ILE A 44 3.17 0.06 8.18
CA ILE A 44 3.96 -1.00 7.51
C ILE A 44 3.07 -1.75 6.51
N LEU A 45 3.59 -1.95 5.30
CA LEU A 45 3.05 -2.88 4.32
C LEU A 45 4.07 -4.00 4.08
N TYR A 46 3.71 -5.22 4.43
CA TYR A 46 4.55 -6.39 4.20
C TYR A 46 4.39 -6.89 2.77
N SER A 47 5.49 -7.03 2.04
CA SER A 47 5.47 -7.55 0.67
C SER A 47 6.83 -8.12 0.27
N GLU A 48 6.83 -9.32 -0.31
CA GLU A 48 8.03 -9.96 -0.89
C GLU A 48 8.46 -9.27 -2.18
N ASP A 49 7.48 -8.90 -3.02
CA ASP A 49 7.71 -8.42 -4.39
C ASP A 49 8.02 -6.92 -4.47
N MET A 50 7.59 -6.14 -3.47
CA MET A 50 7.82 -4.69 -3.44
C MET A 50 9.18 -4.32 -2.85
N GLN A 51 9.67 -3.13 -3.22
CA GLN A 51 10.99 -2.67 -2.78
C GLN A 51 11.04 -2.38 -1.27
N HIS A 52 11.73 -3.24 -0.52
CA HIS A 52 11.93 -3.05 0.92
C HIS A 52 12.55 -1.68 1.23
N GLY A 53 12.03 -1.05 2.28
CA GLY A 53 12.46 0.26 2.74
C GLY A 53 11.83 1.44 2.01
N GLN A 54 11.11 1.21 0.90
CA GLN A 54 10.35 2.26 0.21
C GLN A 54 9.31 2.88 1.14
N LEU A 55 9.21 4.22 1.10
CA LEU A 55 8.32 5.00 1.96
C LEU A 55 7.32 5.78 1.10
N PHE A 56 6.04 5.57 1.34
CA PHE A 56 4.96 6.29 0.69
C PHE A 56 4.36 7.33 1.62
N GLU A 57 4.17 8.55 1.10
CA GLU A 57 3.51 9.68 1.78
C GLU A 57 4.04 9.97 3.20
N ASN A 58 5.33 9.69 3.44
CA ASN A 58 5.96 9.76 4.77
C ASN A 58 5.25 8.98 5.88
N GLN A 59 4.42 7.98 5.52
CA GLN A 59 3.61 7.19 6.44
C GLN A 59 3.89 5.69 6.27
N LEU A 60 3.60 5.14 5.10
CA LEU A 60 3.61 3.70 4.87
C LEU A 60 4.99 3.21 4.39
N ARG A 61 5.63 2.34 5.18
CA ARG A 61 6.91 1.72 4.82
C ARG A 61 6.73 0.30 4.31
N ILE A 62 7.36 -0.02 3.19
CA ILE A 62 7.43 -1.40 2.68
C ILE A 62 8.46 -2.19 3.48
N VAL A 63 8.06 -3.37 3.94
CA VAL A 63 8.94 -4.33 4.63
C VAL A 63 8.79 -5.69 3.98
N ASN A 64 9.82 -6.14 3.26
CA ASN A 64 9.91 -7.55 2.87
C ASN A 64 10.33 -8.40 4.09
N PRO A 65 9.50 -9.38 4.53
CA PRO A 65 9.73 -10.16 5.75
C PRO A 65 10.73 -11.32 5.57
N PHE A 66 11.19 -11.58 4.35
CA PHE A 66 12.13 -12.66 4.02
C PHE A 66 13.55 -12.17 3.72
N GLN A 67 13.81 -10.88 3.92
CA GLN A 67 15.15 -10.29 3.87
C GLN A 67 15.93 -10.54 5.15
#